data_AF-A0A927BL54-F1
#
_entry.id   AF-A0A927BL54-F1
#
_cell.length_a   1.000
_cell.length_b   1.000
_cell.length_c   1.000
_cell.angle_alpha   90.00
_cell.angle_beta   90.00
_cell.angle_gamma   90.00
#
_symmetry.space_group_name_H-M   'P 1'
#
loop_
_entity.id
_entity.type
_entity.pdbx_description
1 polymer ?
#
loop_
_entity_poly.entity_id
_entity_poly.type
_entity_poly.pdbx_seq_one_letter_code
_entity_poly.pdbx_strand_id
1 'polypeptide(L)' 'MSDDTITIKVELHGGPLDGRTVPVSLTDEDPWIALPNDGCAYPGGRSLYAPDTAGRWVWQDDQPADAS' A
#
# COMPACT_ATOMS: atom_id res chain seq x y z
N MET A 1 2.36 19.51 -18.10
CA MET A 1 2.67 18.67 -16.93
C MET A 1 2.36 17.26 -17.38
N SER A 2 3.37 16.44 -17.63
CA SER A 2 3.15 15.03 -17.94
C SER A 2 2.86 14.34 -16.62
N ASP A 3 1.70 13.70 -16.49
CA ASP A 3 1.46 12.72 -15.42
C ASP A 3 2.34 11.50 -15.71
N ASP A 4 3.62 11.56 -15.34
CA ASP A 4 4.56 10.45 -15.49
C ASP A 4 4.28 9.39 -14.40
N THR A 5 3.09 8.81 -14.46
CA THR A 5 2.71 7.69 -13.60
C THR A 5 3.36 6.42 -14.14
N ILE A 6 4.22 5.79 -13.33
CA ILE A 6 4.83 4.50 -13.65
C ILE A 6 4.16 3.42 -12.79
N THR A 7 3.59 2.40 -13.42
CA THR A 7 3.10 1.22 -12.70
C THR A 7 4.18 0.15 -12.58
N ILE A 8 4.50 -0.25 -11.36
CA ILE A 8 5.42 -1.36 -11.04
C ILE A 8 4.70 -2.47 -10.28
N LYS A 9 5.30 -3.66 -10.21
CA LYS A 9 4.85 -4.74 -9.32
C LYS A 9 5.80 -4.82 -8.13
N VAL A 10 5.25 -4.91 -6.93
CA VAL A 10 6.00 -4.92 -5.67
C VAL A 10 5.51 -6.06 -4.79
N GLU A 11 6.41 -6.65 -4.02
CA GLU A 11 6.08 -7.59 -2.95
C GLU A 11 5.90 -6.83 -1.64
N LEU A 12 4.83 -7.14 -0.91
CA LEU A 12 4.52 -6.54 0.37
C LEU A 12 5.19 -7.32 1.51
N HIS A 13 5.72 -6.60 2.50
CA HIS A 13 6.47 -7.16 3.60
C HIS A 13 5.89 -6.73 4.96
N GLY A 14 5.66 -7.71 5.83
CA GLY A 14 5.01 -7.52 7.12
C GLY A 14 3.51 -7.22 7.01
N GLY A 15 2.87 -7.13 8.16
CA GLY A 15 1.43 -6.86 8.25
C GLY A 15 0.56 -7.98 7.65
N PRO A 16 -0.74 -7.69 7.45
CA PRO A 16 -1.72 -8.72 7.07
C PRO A 16 -1.60 -9.27 5.64
N LEU A 17 -0.89 -8.57 4.74
CA LEU A 17 -0.77 -8.94 3.31
C LEU A 17 0.66 -9.36 2.94
N ASP A 18 1.48 -9.76 3.92
CA ASP A 18 2.86 -10.21 3.74
C ASP A 18 3.00 -11.26 2.62
N GLY A 19 4.03 -11.09 1.78
CA GLY A 19 4.35 -11.97 0.65
C GLY A 19 3.46 -11.78 -0.58
N ARG A 20 2.44 -10.91 -0.54
CA ARG A 20 1.58 -10.66 -1.71
C ARG A 20 2.27 -9.72 -2.70
N THR A 21 2.19 -10.03 -3.98
CA THR A 21 2.60 -9.10 -5.06
C THR A 21 1.43 -8.27 -5.56
N VAL A 22 1.59 -6.95 -5.63
CA VAL A 22 0.56 -6.01 -6.10
C VAL A 22 1.10 -5.00 -7.11
N PRO A 23 0.28 -4.50 -8.05
CA PRO A 23 0.64 -3.37 -8.89
C PRO A 23 0.53 -2.06 -8.10
N VAL A 24 1.50 -1.16 -8.27
CA VAL A 24 1.51 0.17 -7.66
C VAL A 24 1.85 1.22 -8.70
N SER A 25 1.07 2.30 -8.72
CA SER A 25 1.33 3.50 -9.50
C SER A 25 2.19 4.44 -8.66
N LEU A 26 3.41 4.70 -9.11
CA LEU A 26 4.29 5.68 -8.51
C LEU A 26 3.95 7.06 -9.05
N THR A 27 3.80 8.03 -8.14
CA THR A 27 3.70 9.46 -8.42
C THR A 27 4.85 10.20 -7.72
N ASP A 28 5.09 11.44 -8.12
CA ASP A 28 6.13 12.28 -7.51
C ASP A 28 5.77 12.74 -6.08
N GLU A 29 4.51 12.63 -5.67
CA GLU A 29 4.00 13.25 -4.43
C GLU A 29 3.94 12.31 -3.24
N ASP A 30 3.50 11.06 -3.43
CA ASP A 30 3.46 10.06 -2.36
C ASP A 30 3.33 8.63 -2.92
N PRO A 31 4.33 7.74 -2.73
CA PRO A 31 4.23 6.37 -3.18
C PRO A 31 3.40 5.48 -2.24
N TRP A 32 2.70 5.99 -1.24
CA TRP A 32 1.96 5.13 -0.30
C TRP A 32 0.73 4.51 -0.95
N ILE A 33 0.42 3.26 -0.58
CA ILE A 33 -0.79 2.56 -1.04
C ILE A 33 -1.62 2.06 0.12
N ALA A 34 -2.92 2.34 0.08
CA ALA A 34 -3.91 1.76 0.97
C ALA A 34 -4.66 0.64 0.24
N LEU A 35 -4.47 -0.60 0.68
CA LEU A 35 -5.08 -1.77 0.05
C LEU A 35 -6.29 -2.25 0.88
N PRO A 36 -7.49 -2.40 0.28
CA PRO A 36 -8.63 -2.99 0.96
C PRO A 36 -8.30 -4.37 1.52
N ASN A 37 -8.60 -4.57 2.80
CA ASN A 37 -8.29 -5.80 3.49
C ASN A 37 -9.20 -6.01 4.70
N ASP A 38 -10.19 -6.91 4.57
CA ASP A 38 -11.08 -7.28 5.67
C ASP A 38 -10.38 -8.02 6.82
N GLY A 39 -9.17 -8.54 6.58
CA GLY A 39 -8.33 -9.20 7.59
C GLY A 39 -7.42 -8.25 8.36
N CYS A 40 -7.53 -6.94 8.15
CA CYS A 40 -6.78 -5.95 8.92
C CYS A 40 -7.42 -5.70 10.30
N ALA A 41 -6.83 -4.83 11.12
CA ALA A 41 -7.37 -4.50 12.45
C ALA A 41 -8.81 -3.94 12.43
N TYR A 42 -9.29 -3.46 11.29
CA TYR A 42 -10.60 -2.85 11.11
C TYR A 42 -11.41 -3.61 10.04
N PRO A 43 -12.57 -4.22 10.38
CA PRO A 43 -13.44 -4.81 9.37
C PRO A 43 -13.83 -3.80 8.28
N GLY A 44 -13.68 -4.18 7.00
CA GLY A 44 -13.89 -3.28 5.85
C GLY A 44 -12.78 -2.23 5.65
N GLY A 45 -11.71 -2.28 6.45
CA GLY A 45 -10.62 -1.32 6.41
C GLY A 45 -9.58 -1.60 5.33
N ARG A 46 -8.43 -0.94 5.49
CA ARG A 46 -7.31 -1.03 4.56
C ARG A 46 -6.01 -1.27 5.33
N SER A 47 -5.04 -1.88 4.66
CA SER A 47 -3.65 -1.96 5.15
C SER A 47 -2.77 -1.06 4.29
N LEU A 48 -1.99 -0.21 4.94
CA LEU A 48 -1.15 0.82 4.34
C LEU A 48 0.28 0.31 4.18
N TYR A 49 0.84 0.48 2.99
CA TYR A 49 2.22 0.09 2.67
C TYR A 49 2.96 1.24 2.01
N ALA A 50 4.25 1.34 2.32
CA ALA A 50 5.16 2.34 1.77
C ALA A 50 6.56 1.75 1.55
N PRO A 51 7.34 2.26 0.58
CA PRO A 51 8.73 1.86 0.41
C PRO A 51 9.58 2.30 1.61
N ASP A 52 10.38 1.37 2.16
CA ASP A 52 11.44 1.68 3.12
C ASP A 52 12.66 2.30 2.42
N THR A 53 13.71 2.63 3.17
CA THR A 53 14.94 3.23 2.62
C THR A 53 15.70 2.31 1.65
N ALA A 54 15.39 1.01 1.64
CA ALA A 54 15.93 0.04 0.70
C ALA A 54 14.98 -0.23 -0.49
N GLY A 55 13.83 0.46 -0.54
CA GLY A 55 12.81 0.31 -1.57
C GLY A 55 11.87 -0.88 -1.39
N ARG A 56 11.90 -1.57 -0.24
CA ARG A 56 10.96 -2.67 0.07
C ARG A 56 9.64 -2.09 0.55
N TRP A 57 8.53 -2.67 0.12
CA TRP A 57 7.21 -2.18 0.49
C TRP A 57 6.77 -2.80 1.81
N VAL A 58 6.90 -2.03 2.89
CA VAL A 58 6.65 -2.52 4.25
C VAL A 58 5.36 -1.94 4.82
N TRP A 59 4.65 -2.76 5.58
CA TRP A 59 3.43 -2.36 6.28
C TRP A 59 3.70 -1.19 7.23
N GLN A 60 2.85 -0.17 7.18
CA GLN A 60 2.96 1.03 8.02
C GLN A 60 1.86 1.07 9.09
N ASP A 61 0.62 0.80 8.68
CA ASP A 61 -0.54 0.85 9.58
C ASP A 61 -1.74 0.14 8.95
N ASP A 62 -2.74 -0.14 9.77
CA ASP A 62 -4.09 -0.41 9.30
C ASP A 62 -4.95 0.83 9.47
N GLN A 63 -5.86 1.07 8.53
CA GLN A 63 -6.76 2.21 8.54
C GLN A 63 -8.20 1.72 8.54
N PRO A 64 -9.11 2.36 9.31
CA PRO A 64 -10.52 2.04 9.26
C PRO A 64 -11.08 2.29 7.86
N ALA A 65 -12.24 1.68 7.57
CA ALA A 65 -13.00 2.06 6.39
C ALA A 65 -13.30 3.57 6.44
N ASP A 66 -13.18 4.25 5.31
CA ASP A 66 -13.61 5.65 5.23
C ASP A 66 -15.07 5.74 5.69
N ALA A 67 -15.35 6.63 6.65
CA ALA A 67 -16.73 6.90 7.05
C ALA A 67 -17.48 7.42 5.83
N SER A 68 -18.42 6.61 5.33
CA SER A 68 -19.26 6.93 4.18
C SER A 68 -20.23 8.07 4.50
#